data_AF-A0A225AIQ8-F1
#
_entry.id   AF-A0A225AIQ8-F1
#
_cell.length_a   1.000
_cell.length_b   1.000
_cell.length_c   1.000
_cell.angle_alpha   90.00
_cell.angle_beta   90.00
_cell.angle_gamma   90.00
#
_symmetry.space_group_name_H-M   'P 1'
#
loop_
_entity.id
_entity.type
_entity.pdbx_description
1 polymer ?
#
loop_
_entity_poly.entity_id
_entity_poly.type
_entity_poly.pdbx_seq_one_letter_code
_entity_poly.pdbx_strand_id
1 'polypeptide(L)'
;MSPPVITTLDRTDAPPATSTFSSLSVTAIPSVNPSVYLLQTAGQVGTPPPTTPPSPIPTSFREQAENAFANVAACLALKSATPRDITKISIFVVDLEPSMRGALIEVIQNFFRGEGDDAPHKPPSSLIGVARLASSEFLIEVEATAVVAVA
;
A
#
# COMPACT_ATOMS: atom_id res chain seq x y z
N MET A 1 -11.74 -25.50 -19.28
CA MET A 1 -10.92 -24.85 -18.25
C MET A 1 -11.83 -23.95 -17.44
N SER A 2 -11.80 -24.03 -16.11
CA SER A 2 -12.54 -23.07 -15.27
C SER A 2 -11.97 -21.67 -15.46
N PRO A 3 -12.78 -20.61 -15.43
CA PRO A 3 -12.28 -19.24 -15.56
C PRO A 3 -11.31 -18.92 -14.41
N PRO A 4 -10.31 -18.04 -14.65
CA PRO A 4 -9.40 -17.61 -13.59
C PRO A 4 -10.18 -16.89 -12.47
N VAL A 5 -9.84 -17.20 -11.22
CA VAL A 5 -10.49 -16.63 -10.02
C VAL A 5 -9.86 -15.29 -9.59
N ILE A 6 -8.68 -15.01 -10.13
CA ILE A 6 -7.88 -13.84 -9.81
C ILE A 6 -7.98 -12.83 -10.96
N THR A 7 -8.20 -11.57 -10.61
CA THR A 7 -8.07 -10.44 -11.53
C THR A 7 -7.04 -9.46 -10.99
N THR A 8 -6.45 -8.66 -11.87
CA THR A 8 -5.57 -7.56 -11.47
C THR A 8 -6.15 -6.22 -11.91
N LEU A 9 -5.85 -5.18 -11.14
CA LEU A 9 -6.31 -3.82 -11.40
C LEU A 9 -5.12 -2.86 -11.29
N ASP A 10 -5.19 -1.80 -12.09
CA ASP A 10 -4.22 -0.72 -12.06
C ASP A 10 -4.86 0.59 -11.65
N ARG A 11 -4.11 1.35 -10.86
CA ARG A 11 -4.41 2.73 -10.54
C ARG A 11 -4.37 3.57 -11.82
N THR A 12 -5.45 4.30 -12.09
CA THR A 12 -5.52 5.21 -13.24
C THR A 12 -5.08 6.63 -12.90
N ASP A 13 -4.96 6.94 -11.61
CA ASP A 13 -4.49 8.23 -11.12
C ASP A 13 -2.96 8.33 -11.22
N ALA A 14 -2.23 7.23 -11.02
CA ALA A 14 -0.77 7.19 -11.11
C ALA A 14 -0.27 6.85 -12.53
N PRO A 15 1.02 7.12 -12.86
CA PRO A 15 1.63 6.58 -14.06
C PRO A 15 1.38 5.07 -14.15
N PRO A 16 1.07 4.54 -15.35
CA PRO A 16 0.70 3.14 -15.49
C PRO A 16 1.81 2.25 -14.93
N ALA A 17 1.40 1.20 -14.22
CA ALA A 17 2.33 0.17 -13.78
C ALA A 17 3.13 -0.34 -14.98
N THR A 18 4.39 -0.71 -14.73
CA THR A 18 5.24 -1.26 -15.81
C THR A 18 4.57 -2.50 -16.41
N SER A 19 5.03 -2.96 -17.58
CA SER A 19 4.52 -4.18 -18.21
C SER A 19 4.75 -5.48 -17.41
N THR A 20 5.32 -5.39 -16.20
CA THR A 20 5.74 -6.55 -15.40
C THR A 20 4.87 -6.82 -14.17
N PHE A 21 4.03 -5.87 -13.73
CA PHE A 21 3.14 -6.06 -12.59
C PHE A 21 1.93 -5.12 -12.64
N SER A 22 0.88 -5.43 -11.88
CA SER A 22 -0.28 -4.56 -11.66
C SER A 22 -0.29 -3.99 -10.24
N SER A 23 -1.03 -2.91 -10.02
CA SER A 23 -1.15 -2.22 -8.72
C SER A 23 -1.80 -3.09 -7.65
N LEU A 24 -2.79 -3.91 -8.03
CA LEU A 24 -3.59 -4.72 -7.12
C LEU A 24 -3.93 -6.07 -7.74
N SER A 25 -3.77 -7.15 -6.95
CA SER A 25 -4.37 -8.45 -7.21
C SER A 25 -5.65 -8.61 -6.38
N VAL A 26 -6.70 -9.15 -7.00
CA VAL A 26 -8.01 -9.37 -6.40
C VAL A 26 -8.40 -10.83 -6.55
N THR A 27 -8.61 -11.52 -5.43
CA THR A 27 -9.16 -12.88 -5.41
C THR A 27 -10.56 -12.87 -4.84
N ALA A 28 -11.55 -13.30 -5.63
CA ALA A 28 -12.95 -13.42 -5.22
C ALA A 28 -13.19 -14.69 -4.39
N ILE A 29 -13.77 -14.57 -3.19
CA ILE A 29 -14.00 -15.69 -2.27
C ILE A 29 -15.46 -15.69 -1.78
N PRO A 30 -16.25 -16.75 -2.09
CA PRO A 30 -15.99 -17.75 -3.13
C PRO A 30 -15.89 -17.12 -4.54
N SER A 31 -15.38 -17.86 -5.53
CA SER A 31 -15.18 -17.33 -6.89
C SER A 31 -16.48 -17.02 -7.65
N VAL A 32 -17.61 -17.57 -7.20
CA VAL A 32 -18.96 -17.32 -7.74
C VAL A 32 -19.81 -16.79 -6.60
N ASN A 33 -20.45 -15.64 -6.81
CA ASN A 33 -21.15 -14.88 -5.76
C ASN A 33 -20.25 -14.60 -4.54
N PRO A 34 -19.15 -13.85 -4.74
CA PRO A 34 -18.20 -13.58 -3.67
C PRO A 34 -18.84 -12.83 -2.51
N SER A 35 -18.47 -13.22 -1.28
CA SER A 35 -18.80 -12.48 -0.07
C SER A 35 -17.66 -11.60 0.39
N VAL A 36 -16.42 -11.94 0.02
CA VAL A 36 -15.23 -11.11 0.29
C VAL A 36 -14.28 -11.10 -0.91
N TYR A 37 -13.41 -10.10 -0.96
CA TYR A 37 -12.21 -10.06 -1.78
C TYR A 37 -10.97 -10.14 -0.90
N LEU A 38 -10.04 -11.03 -1.25
CA LEU A 38 -8.64 -10.94 -0.79
C LEU A 38 -7.89 -10.02 -1.76
N LEU A 39 -7.26 -8.99 -1.21
CA LEU A 39 -6.54 -7.96 -1.94
C LEU A 39 -5.05 -8.03 -1.60
N GLN A 40 -4.19 -7.91 -2.60
CA GLN A 40 -2.75 -7.80 -2.42
C GLN A 40 -2.23 -6.65 -3.26
N THR A 41 -1.61 -5.66 -2.62
CA THR A 41 -1.01 -4.53 -3.33
C THR A 41 0.37 -4.92 -3.85
N ALA A 42 0.79 -4.34 -4.98
CA ALA A 42 2.22 -4.23 -5.27
C ALA A 42 2.91 -3.35 -4.21
N GLY A 43 4.24 -3.40 -4.16
CA GLY A 43 5.04 -2.49 -3.34
C GLY A 43 4.83 -1.04 -3.77
N GLN A 44 4.33 -0.23 -2.84
CA GLN A 44 4.07 1.20 -3.04
C GLN A 44 5.23 2.01 -2.47
N VAL A 45 5.80 2.87 -3.31
CA VAL A 45 6.93 3.75 -2.97
C VAL A 45 6.47 5.18 -2.67
N GLY A 46 7.39 6.00 -2.19
CA GLY A 46 7.14 7.38 -1.77
C GLY A 46 6.89 8.42 -2.87
N THR A 47 6.40 8.00 -4.06
CA THR A 47 6.03 8.95 -5.11
C THR A 47 4.87 9.84 -4.67
N PRO A 48 4.93 11.15 -4.93
CA PRO A 48 3.88 12.09 -4.51
C PRO A 48 2.55 11.78 -5.21
N PRO A 49 1.43 12.35 -4.70
CA PRO A 49 0.15 12.29 -5.38
C PRO A 49 0.30 12.69 -6.85
N PRO A 50 -0.39 12.00 -7.78
CA PRO A 50 -0.25 12.29 -9.20
C PRO A 50 -0.71 13.70 -9.54
N THR A 51 0.14 14.43 -10.24
CA THR A 51 -0.09 15.81 -10.70
C THR A 51 0.29 15.94 -12.17
N THR A 52 -0.18 17.00 -12.83
CA THR A 52 0.22 17.34 -14.21
C THR A 52 0.71 18.79 -14.23
N PRO A 53 2.03 19.03 -14.42
CA PRO A 53 3.11 18.06 -14.60
C PRO A 53 3.42 17.26 -13.32
N PRO A 54 4.12 16.11 -13.42
CA PRO A 54 4.48 15.31 -12.25
C PRO A 54 5.34 16.06 -11.25
N SER A 55 5.00 15.95 -9.97
CA SER A 55 5.82 16.45 -8.86
C SER A 55 7.07 15.57 -8.67
N PRO A 56 8.21 16.16 -8.28
CA PRO A 56 9.41 15.38 -8.00
C PRO A 56 9.22 14.47 -6.78
N ILE A 57 9.96 13.36 -6.75
CA ILE A 57 10.00 12.49 -5.57
C ILE A 57 10.65 13.28 -4.41
N PRO A 58 10.00 13.36 -3.23
CA PRO A 58 10.58 14.04 -2.08
C PRO A 58 11.90 13.42 -1.63
N THR A 59 12.85 14.22 -1.16
CA THR A 59 14.08 13.69 -0.52
C THR A 59 13.88 13.41 0.98
N SER A 60 12.79 13.92 1.57
CA SER A 60 12.43 13.69 2.96
C SER A 60 11.87 12.28 3.16
N PHE A 61 12.48 11.52 4.09
CA PHE A 61 11.98 10.18 4.46
C PHE A 61 10.53 10.22 4.96
N ARG A 62 10.16 11.24 5.75
CA ARG A 62 8.79 11.36 6.28
C ARG A 62 7.78 11.54 5.14
N GLU A 63 8.06 12.44 4.21
CA GLU A 63 7.16 12.71 3.08
C GLU A 63 7.03 11.48 2.18
N GLN A 64 8.14 10.78 1.91
CA GLN A 64 8.08 9.52 1.18
C GLN A 64 7.27 8.44 1.93
N ALA A 65 7.39 8.35 3.25
CA ALA A 65 6.60 7.41 4.03
C ALA A 65 5.10 7.75 3.93
N GLU A 66 4.73 9.01 4.14
CA GLU A 66 3.33 9.47 3.99
C GLU A 66 2.76 9.12 2.61
N ASN A 67 3.54 9.38 1.56
CA ASN A 67 3.18 9.05 0.19
C ASN A 67 3.04 7.54 -0.04
N ALA A 68 3.98 6.72 0.43
CA ALA A 68 3.94 5.27 0.25
C ALA A 68 2.68 4.66 0.90
N PHE A 69 2.35 5.08 2.12
CA PHE A 69 1.13 4.66 2.81
C PHE A 69 -0.13 5.17 2.11
N ALA A 70 -0.16 6.42 1.64
CA ALA A 70 -1.28 6.95 0.84
C ALA A 70 -1.49 6.16 -0.46
N ASN A 71 -0.39 5.76 -1.11
CA ASN A 71 -0.41 4.95 -2.32
C ASN A 71 -0.97 3.54 -2.06
N VAL A 72 -0.68 2.93 -0.90
CA VAL A 72 -1.35 1.69 -0.45
C VAL A 72 -2.85 1.90 -0.32
N ALA A 73 -3.28 2.99 0.32
CA ALA A 73 -4.71 3.31 0.46
C ALA A 73 -5.40 3.43 -0.91
N ALA A 74 -4.75 4.11 -1.87
CA ALA A 74 -5.27 4.29 -3.22
C ALA A 74 -5.42 2.96 -3.97
N CYS A 75 -4.50 2.01 -3.78
CA CYS A 75 -4.66 0.65 -4.33
C CYS A 75 -5.87 -0.07 -3.73
N LEU A 76 -6.00 -0.06 -2.40
CA LEU A 76 -7.12 -0.71 -1.70
C LEU A 76 -8.48 -0.13 -2.10
N ALA A 77 -8.55 1.19 -2.33
CA ALA A 77 -9.76 1.88 -2.74
C ALA A 77 -10.34 1.39 -4.07
N LEU A 78 -9.55 0.73 -4.95
CA LEU A 78 -10.04 0.09 -6.19
C LEU A 78 -11.09 -1.00 -5.92
N LYS A 79 -11.16 -1.52 -4.70
CA LYS A 79 -12.19 -2.47 -4.22
C LYS A 79 -12.91 -1.98 -2.97
N SER A 80 -13.00 -0.65 -2.81
CA SER A 80 -13.66 0.01 -1.67
C SER A 80 -13.10 -0.39 -0.31
N ALA A 81 -11.89 -0.95 -0.28
CA ALA A 81 -11.21 -1.29 0.96
C ALA A 81 -10.51 -0.06 1.53
N THR A 82 -10.35 -0.07 2.83
CA THR A 82 -9.75 0.97 3.65
C THR A 82 -8.53 0.41 4.40
N PRO A 83 -7.71 1.26 5.06
CA PRO A 83 -6.64 0.77 5.92
C PRO A 83 -7.12 -0.22 7.00
N ARG A 84 -8.39 -0.16 7.42
CA ARG A 84 -8.99 -1.07 8.40
C ARG A 84 -9.06 -2.52 7.92
N ASP A 85 -9.13 -2.72 6.61
CA ASP A 85 -9.27 -4.03 5.98
C ASP A 85 -7.92 -4.78 5.84
N ILE A 86 -6.81 -4.12 6.15
CA ILE A 86 -5.46 -4.71 6.05
C ILE A 86 -5.28 -5.83 7.08
N THR A 87 -4.85 -7.00 6.63
CA THR A 87 -4.54 -8.17 7.47
C THR A 87 -3.05 -8.33 7.74
N LYS A 88 -2.18 -7.80 6.87
CA LYS A 88 -0.72 -7.80 7.01
C LYS A 88 -0.12 -6.63 6.25
N ILE A 89 0.90 -6.00 6.84
CA ILE A 89 1.70 -4.97 6.17
C ILE A 89 3.20 -5.31 6.24
N SER A 90 3.94 -5.07 5.17
CA SER A 90 5.40 -5.19 5.12
C SER A 90 5.98 -3.85 4.70
N ILE A 91 7.01 -3.40 5.43
CA ILE A 91 7.61 -2.08 5.28
C ILE A 91 9.11 -2.26 5.09
N PHE A 92 9.63 -1.81 3.96
CA PHE A 92 11.04 -1.88 3.60
C PHE A 92 11.62 -0.47 3.62
N VAL A 93 12.68 -0.26 4.39
CA VAL A 93 13.33 1.06 4.54
C VAL A 93 14.80 0.95 4.17
N VAL A 94 15.26 1.80 3.26
CA VAL A 94 16.68 1.89 2.89
C VAL A 94 17.47 2.43 4.07
N ASP A 95 18.60 1.78 4.40
CA ASP A 95 19.52 2.19 5.46
C ASP A 95 18.80 2.53 6.78
N LEU A 96 17.89 1.63 7.21
CA LEU A 96 17.04 1.83 8.38
C LEU A 96 17.85 2.08 9.67
N GLU A 97 17.79 3.32 10.16
CA GLU A 97 18.40 3.74 11.42
C GLU A 97 17.37 3.95 12.55
N PRO A 98 17.75 3.81 13.84
CA PRO A 98 16.85 4.04 14.97
C PRO A 98 16.20 5.44 14.97
N SER A 99 16.90 6.46 14.47
CA SER A 99 16.41 7.85 14.40
C SER A 99 15.19 8.01 13.48
N MET A 100 15.02 7.13 12.50
CA MET A 100 13.91 7.18 11.54
C MET A 100 12.60 6.62 12.13
N ARG A 101 12.69 5.83 13.21
CA ARG A 101 11.54 5.11 13.78
C ARG A 101 10.45 6.04 14.30
N GLY A 102 10.82 7.18 14.90
CA GLY A 102 9.84 8.14 15.42
C GLY A 102 8.90 8.64 14.32
N ALA A 103 9.48 9.11 13.21
CA ALA A 103 8.70 9.58 12.07
C ALA A 103 7.86 8.46 11.45
N LEU A 104 8.42 7.27 11.27
CA LEU A 104 7.69 6.14 10.71
C LEU A 104 6.50 5.72 11.59
N ILE A 105 6.68 5.68 12.92
CA ILE A 105 5.62 5.34 13.87
C ILE A 105 4.45 6.33 13.77
N GLU A 106 4.72 7.63 13.69
CA GLU A 106 3.68 8.65 13.54
C GLU A 106 2.90 8.48 12.23
N VAL A 107 3.59 8.22 11.12
CA VAL A 107 2.95 7.97 9.82
C VAL A 107 2.05 6.74 9.88
N ILE A 108 2.53 5.63 10.45
CA ILE A 108 1.74 4.39 10.63
C ILE A 108 0.52 4.66 11.51
N GLN A 109 0.69 5.36 12.64
CA GLN A 109 -0.41 5.68 13.55
C GLN A 109 -1.48 6.53 12.89
N ASN A 110 -1.08 7.50 12.06
CA ASN A 110 -2.01 8.35 11.33
C ASN A 110 -2.71 7.58 10.21
N PHE A 111 -2.01 6.71 9.50
CA PHE A 111 -2.58 5.89 8.43
C PHE A 111 -3.68 4.93 8.93
N PHE A 112 -3.49 4.34 10.11
CA PHE A 112 -4.48 3.44 10.71
C PHE A 112 -5.48 4.14 11.65
N ARG A 113 -5.50 5.47 11.69
CA ARG A 113 -6.48 6.24 12.46
C ARG A 113 -7.79 6.29 11.66
N GLY A 114 -8.73 5.40 11.99
CA GLY A 114 -10.10 5.48 11.46
C GLY A 114 -10.91 6.59 12.15
N GLU A 115 -11.80 7.23 11.41
CA GLU A 115 -12.81 8.11 12.02
C GLU A 115 -13.80 7.27 12.83
N GLY A 116 -13.95 7.60 14.12
CA GLY A 116 -14.89 6.91 15.01
C GLY A 116 -14.39 5.60 15.64
N ASP A 117 -13.14 5.21 15.42
CA ASP A 117 -12.55 4.04 16.06
C ASP A 117 -12.04 4.35 17.49
N ASP A 118 -12.48 3.56 18.47
CA ASP A 118 -12.00 3.64 19.86
C ASP A 118 -10.49 3.33 19.99
N ALA A 119 -9.93 2.58 19.04
CA ALA A 119 -8.51 2.29 18.94
C ALA A 119 -8.10 2.10 17.47
N PRO A 120 -6.91 2.62 17.06
CA PRO A 120 -6.44 2.48 15.70
C PRO A 120 -6.19 1.01 15.34
N HIS A 121 -6.44 0.66 14.09
CA HIS A 121 -6.16 -0.68 13.56
C HIS A 121 -4.65 -0.99 13.63
N LYS A 122 -4.30 -2.22 14.00
CA LYS A 122 -2.89 -2.64 14.20
C LYS A 122 -2.69 -4.03 13.59
N PRO A 123 -2.60 -4.15 12.26
CA PRO A 123 -2.36 -5.45 11.65
C PRO A 123 -0.95 -5.97 12.01
N PRO A 124 -0.73 -7.29 11.95
CA PRO A 124 0.61 -7.86 11.87
C PRO A 124 1.50 -7.05 10.92
N SER A 125 2.73 -6.74 11.35
CA SER A 125 3.64 -5.86 10.63
C SER A 125 5.05 -6.40 10.62
N SER A 126 5.77 -6.19 9.52
CA SER A 126 7.20 -6.44 9.41
C SER A 126 7.89 -5.16 8.97
N LEU A 127 8.90 -4.72 9.72
CA LEU A 127 9.77 -3.61 9.35
C LEU A 127 11.16 -4.16 9.07
N ILE A 128 11.65 -3.95 7.86
CA ILE A 128 12.88 -4.55 7.34
C ILE A 128 13.77 -3.44 6.79
N GLY A 129 15.00 -3.37 7.29
CA GLY A 129 16.06 -2.56 6.67
C GLY A 129 16.55 -3.25 5.41
N VAL A 130 16.61 -2.53 4.30
CA VAL A 130 17.10 -3.03 3.00
C VAL A 130 18.27 -2.19 2.51
N ALA A 131 19.11 -2.78 1.65
CA ALA A 131 20.26 -2.06 1.10
C ALA A 131 19.84 -1.03 0.05
N ARG A 132 18.85 -1.35 -0.80
CA ARG A 132 18.35 -0.50 -1.90
C ARG A 132 16.92 -0.90 -2.29
N LEU A 133 16.24 0.00 -2.98
CA LEU A 133 14.95 -0.23 -3.66
C LEU A 133 15.12 -0.13 -5.19
N ALA A 134 14.01 -0.19 -5.94
CA ALA A 134 14.00 -0.19 -7.41
C ALA A 134 14.63 1.06 -8.06
N SER A 135 14.64 2.19 -7.35
CA SER A 135 15.36 3.41 -7.70
C SER A 135 16.14 3.92 -6.50
N SER A 136 17.28 4.58 -6.73
CA SER A 136 18.05 5.25 -5.66
C SER A 136 17.32 6.45 -5.04
N GLU A 137 16.25 6.94 -5.68
CA GLU A 137 15.41 8.00 -5.11
C GLU A 137 14.44 7.49 -4.04
N PHE A 138 14.13 6.18 -4.03
CA PHE A 138 13.18 5.62 -3.07
C PHE A 138 13.87 5.24 -1.76
N LEU A 139 13.31 5.73 -0.65
CA LEU A 139 13.78 5.48 0.71
C LEU A 139 12.91 4.47 1.46
N ILE A 140 11.68 4.24 0.98
CA ILE A 140 10.71 3.35 1.58
C ILE A 140 9.81 2.72 0.52
N GLU A 141 9.45 1.45 0.76
CA GLU A 141 8.45 0.70 0.00
C GLU A 141 7.53 -0.04 0.96
N VAL A 142 6.22 -0.03 0.69
CA VAL A 142 5.18 -0.60 1.55
C VAL A 142 4.25 -1.47 0.73
N GLU A 143 4.01 -2.71 1.16
CA GLU A 143 3.01 -3.59 0.58
C GLU A 143 2.02 -4.06 1.63
N ALA A 144 0.78 -4.34 1.21
CA ALA A 144 -0.28 -4.77 2.10
C ALA A 144 -1.08 -5.93 1.51
N THR A 145 -1.55 -6.79 2.42
CA THR A 145 -2.62 -7.76 2.17
C THR A 145 -3.86 -7.29 2.94
N ALA A 146 -5.03 -7.34 2.32
CA ALA A 146 -6.29 -6.93 2.92
C ALA A 146 -7.44 -7.88 2.56
N VAL A 147 -8.50 -7.88 3.36
CA VAL A 147 -9.74 -8.59 3.07
C VAL A 147 -10.90 -7.63 3.26
N VAL A 148 -11.73 -7.46 2.23
CA VAL A 148 -12.89 -6.57 2.25
C VAL A 148 -14.16 -7.32 1.86
N ALA A 149 -15.29 -6.98 2.46
CA ALA A 149 -16.59 -7.52 2.05
C ALA A 149 -16.96 -7.04 0.63
N VAL A 150 -17.67 -7.90 -0.11
CA VAL A 150 -18.33 -7.46 -1.34
C VAL A 150 -19.59 -6.71 -0.95
N ALA A 151 -19.71 -5.46 -1.39
CA ALA A 151 -20.92 -4.65 -1.23
C ALA A 151 -22.04 -5.12 -2.18
#